data_AF-A0A7E6E9W7-F1
#
_entry.id   AF-A0A7E6E9W7-F1
#
_cell.length_a   1.000
_cell.length_b   1.000
_cell.length_c   1.000
_cell.angle_alpha   90.00
_cell.angle_beta   90.00
_cell.angle_gamma   90.00
#
_symmetry.space_group_name_H-M   'P 1'
#
loop_
_entity.id
_entity.type
_entity.pdbx_description
1 polymer ?
#
loop_
_entity_poly.entity_id
_entity_poly.type
_entity_poly.pdbx_seq_one_letter_code
_entity_poly.pdbx_strand_id
1 'polypeptide(L)'
;MDNLSSEEIQLRAHQVTDESLESTRRILGLAIESQDAGIKTITMLDEQGEQLNRIEEGMDQINKDMREAEKTLTELNKCCGLCVCPCNRFSDVDCFYQVRTKNFESGKAYKATWGDGGDNASSNVVSKQPGRVTNGQPQQATTGAAGGGYIKRITNDAREDEMEENLTQVGSILGNLKNMALDMGNEIEAQNQQIQRISEKADTNKDRIDIANARAKKLIDS
;
A
#
# COMPACT_ATOMS: atom_id res chain seq x y z
N MET A 1 24.58 -21.45 52.94
CA MET A 1 25.35 -20.85 51.84
C MET A 1 26.31 -21.92 51.40
N ASP A 2 25.82 -22.84 50.57
CA ASP A 2 26.61 -23.98 50.13
C ASP A 2 27.78 -23.47 49.29
N ASN A 3 28.99 -23.78 49.76
CA ASN A 3 30.24 -23.36 49.15
C ASN A 3 30.43 -24.25 47.92
N LEU A 4 29.84 -23.83 46.79
CA LEU A 4 29.98 -24.51 45.50
C LEU A 4 31.48 -24.69 45.22
N SER A 5 31.91 -25.92 44.94
CA SER A 5 33.30 -26.20 44.59
C SER A 5 33.68 -25.40 43.35
N SER A 6 34.94 -24.95 43.25
CA SER A 6 35.46 -24.29 42.05
C SER A 6 35.22 -25.12 40.78
N GLU A 7 35.22 -26.45 40.89
CA GLU A 7 34.92 -27.37 39.78
C GLU A 7 33.44 -27.32 39.36
N GLU A 8 32.51 -27.22 40.32
CA GLU A 8 31.07 -27.12 40.03
C GLU A 8 30.71 -25.79 39.34
N ILE A 9 31.37 -24.70 39.75
CA ILE A 9 31.22 -23.39 39.09
C ILE A 9 31.70 -23.46 37.64
N GLN A 10 32.83 -24.12 37.40
CA GLN A 10 33.43 -24.24 36.07
C GLN A 10 32.61 -25.14 35.15
N LEU A 11 32.10 -26.26 35.68
CA LEU A 11 31.19 -27.15 34.96
C LEU A 11 29.90 -26.42 34.55
N ARG A 12 29.30 -25.66 35.47
CA ARG A 12 28.10 -24.87 35.19
C ARG A 12 28.35 -23.78 34.16
N ALA A 13 29.50 -23.12 34.21
CA ALA A 13 29.89 -22.13 33.20
C ALA A 13 29.95 -22.75 31.80
N HIS A 14 30.58 -23.92 31.65
CA HIS A 14 30.62 -24.63 30.37
C HIS A 14 29.24 -25.04 29.88
N GLN A 15 28.39 -25.54 30.77
CA GLN A 15 27.01 -25.88 30.41
C GLN A 15 26.24 -24.67 29.88
N VAL A 16 26.32 -23.52 30.56
CA VAL A 16 25.65 -22.28 30.11
C VAL A 16 26.22 -21.80 28.77
N THR A 17 27.53 -21.92 28.54
CA THR A 17 28.16 -21.58 27.25
C THR A 17 27.64 -22.47 26.12
N ASP A 18 27.52 -23.77 26.34
CA ASP A 18 27.02 -24.71 25.33
C ASP A 18 25.53 -24.46 25.02
N GLU A 19 24.71 -24.23 26.05
CA GLU A 19 23.30 -23.86 25.90
C GLU A 19 23.13 -22.53 25.14
N SER A 20 23.99 -21.55 25.42
CA SER A 20 24.01 -20.25 24.73
C SER A 20 24.37 -20.41 23.26
N LEU A 21 25.36 -21.26 22.96
CA LEU A 21 25.76 -21.56 21.59
C LEU A 21 24.63 -22.22 20.80
N GLU A 22 23.97 -23.21 21.38
CA GLU A 22 22.80 -23.83 20.74
C GLU A 22 21.68 -22.80 20.49
N SER A 23 21.49 -21.85 21.43
CA SER A 23 20.55 -20.76 21.23
C SER A 23 20.93 -19.86 20.06
N THR A 24 22.22 -19.51 19.88
CA THR A 24 22.65 -18.69 18.73
C THR A 24 22.40 -19.40 17.40
N ARG A 25 22.60 -20.72 17.33
CA ARG A 25 22.28 -21.53 16.14
C ARG A 25 20.78 -21.52 15.84
N ARG A 26 19.93 -21.68 16.86
CA ARG A 26 18.46 -21.59 16.68
C ARG A 26 18.03 -20.21 16.20
N ILE A 27 18.58 -19.14 16.77
CA ILE A 27 18.29 -17.76 16.35
C ILE A 27 18.70 -17.53 14.90
N LEU A 28 19.88 -18.03 14.50
CA LEU A 28 20.33 -17.93 13.11
C LEU A 28 19.37 -18.64 12.16
N GLY A 29 18.94 -19.86 12.49
CA GLY A 29 17.94 -20.58 11.70
C GLY A 29 16.63 -19.80 11.55
N LEU A 30 16.10 -19.27 12.65
CA LEU A 30 14.87 -18.46 12.64
C LEU A 30 15.03 -17.15 11.86
N ALA A 31 16.21 -16.51 11.94
CA ALA A 31 16.48 -15.28 11.20
C ALA A 31 16.49 -15.53 9.69
N ILE A 32 17.13 -16.62 9.24
CA ILE A 32 17.16 -17.02 7.82
C ILE A 32 15.75 -17.35 7.33
N GLU A 33 14.99 -18.12 8.10
CA GLU A 33 13.59 -18.45 7.77
C GLU A 33 12.71 -17.19 7.68
N SER A 34 12.87 -16.26 8.62
CA SER A 34 12.16 -14.98 8.62
C SER A 34 12.53 -14.14 7.39
N GLN A 35 13.80 -14.18 6.96
CA GLN A 35 14.26 -13.48 5.77
C GLN A 35 13.60 -14.04 4.50
N ASP A 36 13.54 -15.36 4.34
CA ASP A 36 12.87 -16.01 3.21
C ASP A 36 11.38 -15.70 3.17
N ALA A 37 10.70 -15.76 4.32
CA ALA A 37 9.30 -15.36 4.44
C ALA A 37 9.09 -13.87 4.11
N GLY A 38 10.01 -13.00 4.53
CA GLY A 38 10.00 -11.58 4.20
C GLY A 38 10.15 -11.32 2.70
N ILE A 39 11.07 -12.00 2.03
CA ILE A 39 11.27 -11.91 0.57
C ILE A 39 9.99 -12.31 -0.17
N LYS A 40 9.41 -13.46 0.18
CA LYS A 40 8.13 -13.91 -0.40
C LYS A 40 7.02 -12.88 -0.21
N THR A 41 6.96 -12.25 0.96
CA THR A 41 5.96 -11.22 1.26
C THR A 41 6.15 -9.98 0.39
N ILE A 42 7.39 -9.51 0.19
CA ILE A 42 7.68 -8.39 -0.70
C ILE A 42 7.29 -8.70 -2.14
N THR A 43 7.61 -9.89 -2.65
CA THR A 43 7.20 -10.30 -4.00
C THR A 43 5.68 -10.33 -4.15
N MET A 44 4.96 -10.84 -3.14
CA MET A 44 3.49 -10.81 -3.15
C MET A 44 2.92 -9.39 -3.08
N LEU A 45 3.56 -8.47 -2.36
CA LEU A 45 3.13 -7.07 -2.31
C LEU A 45 3.35 -6.37 -3.66
N ASP A 46 4.46 -6.64 -4.34
CA ASP A 46 4.74 -6.13 -5.68
C ASP A 46 3.69 -6.61 -6.71
N GLU A 47 3.40 -7.91 -6.72
CA GLU A 47 2.35 -8.49 -7.57
C GLU A 47 0.96 -7.91 -7.26
N GLN A 48 0.65 -7.67 -5.98
CA GLN A 48 -0.60 -7.01 -5.56
C GLN A 48 -0.66 -5.55 -6.02
N GLY A 49 0.46 -4.83 -5.96
CA GLY A 49 0.56 -3.46 -6.47
C GLY A 49 0.23 -3.39 -7.96
N GLU A 50 0.77 -4.31 -8.76
CA GLU A 50 0.41 -4.39 -10.19
C GLU A 50 -1.08 -4.72 -10.41
N GLN A 51 -1.66 -5.59 -9.58
CA GLN A 51 -3.10 -5.89 -9.66
C GLN A 51 -3.95 -4.65 -9.36
N LEU A 52 -3.59 -3.86 -8.35
CA LEU A 52 -4.26 -2.61 -8.01
C LEU A 52 -4.15 -1.58 -9.15
N ASN A 53 -2.98 -1.49 -9.80
CA ASN A 53 -2.81 -0.64 -10.99
C ASN A 53 -3.78 -1.03 -12.11
N ARG A 54 -3.90 -2.33 -12.41
CA ARG A 54 -4.87 -2.82 -13.42
C ARG A 54 -6.32 -2.54 -13.02
N ILE A 55 -6.66 -2.63 -11.74
CA ILE A 55 -7.99 -2.30 -11.23
C ILE A 55 -8.26 -0.80 -11.38
N GLU A 56 -7.30 0.06 -11.05
CA GLU A 56 -7.43 1.51 -11.19
C GLU A 56 -7.64 1.91 -12.66
N GLU A 57 -6.86 1.34 -13.58
CA GLU A 57 -7.05 1.51 -15.03
C GLU A 57 -8.43 1.03 -15.49
N GLY A 58 -8.89 -0.12 -14.98
CA GLY A 58 -10.23 -0.65 -15.25
C GLY A 58 -11.34 0.30 -14.78
N MET A 59 -11.19 0.92 -13.61
CA MET A 59 -12.15 1.93 -13.11
C MET A 59 -12.17 3.17 -14.01
N ASP A 60 -11.01 3.61 -14.50
CA ASP A 60 -10.90 4.73 -15.43
C ASP A 60 -11.57 4.41 -16.78
N GLN A 61 -11.43 3.17 -17.26
CA GLN A 61 -12.11 2.71 -18.47
C GLN A 61 -13.63 2.66 -18.29
N ILE A 62 -14.15 2.10 -17.19
CA ILE A 62 -15.58 2.08 -16.89
C ILE A 62 -16.16 3.50 -16.90
N ASN A 63 -15.46 4.46 -16.29
CA ASN A 63 -15.94 5.84 -16.29
C ASN A 63 -16.02 6.43 -17.71
N LYS A 64 -15.06 6.12 -18.59
CA LYS A 64 -15.11 6.53 -20.01
C LYS A 64 -16.27 5.87 -20.76
N ASP A 65 -16.43 4.56 -20.59
CA ASP A 65 -17.50 3.79 -21.25
C ASP A 65 -18.87 4.30 -20.81
N MET A 66 -19.03 4.65 -19.53
CA MET A 66 -20.26 5.25 -19.03
C MET A 66 -20.54 6.65 -19.57
N ARG A 67 -19.50 7.45 -19.88
CA ARG A 67 -19.68 8.73 -20.60
C ARG A 67 -20.27 8.51 -21.99
N GLU A 68 -19.78 7.49 -22.69
CA GLU A 68 -20.25 7.16 -24.02
C GLU A 68 -21.68 6.58 -23.97
N ALA A 69 -21.95 5.64 -23.07
CA ALA A 69 -23.27 5.06 -22.86
C ALA A 69 -24.33 6.13 -22.56
N GLU A 70 -24.04 7.11 -21.70
CA GLU A 70 -24.95 8.21 -21.40
C GLU A 70 -25.24 9.12 -22.61
N LYS A 71 -24.24 9.37 -23.46
CA LYS A 71 -24.43 10.12 -24.72
C LYS A 71 -25.38 9.35 -25.63
N THR A 72 -25.14 8.06 -25.82
CA THR A 72 -25.99 7.19 -26.64
C THR A 72 -27.42 7.14 -26.10
N LEU A 73 -27.61 6.98 -24.78
CA LEU A 73 -28.96 7.03 -24.17
C LEU A 73 -29.65 8.38 -24.37
N THR A 74 -28.88 9.47 -24.32
CA THR A 74 -29.41 10.82 -24.60
C THR A 74 -29.79 10.99 -26.07
N GLU A 75 -29.03 10.40 -27.00
CA GLU A 75 -29.35 10.38 -28.43
C GLU A 75 -30.58 9.54 -28.73
N LEU A 76 -30.73 8.37 -28.09
CA LEU A 76 -31.91 7.51 -28.23
C LEU A 76 -33.19 8.17 -27.70
N ASN A 77 -33.07 9.03 -26.69
CA ASN A 77 -34.18 9.85 -26.20
C ASN A 77 -34.58 10.98 -27.20
N LYS A 78 -33.74 11.29 -28.19
CA LYS A 78 -34.06 12.26 -29.26
C LYS A 78 -34.76 11.55 -30.42
N CYS A 79 -36.07 11.48 -30.34
CA CYS A 79 -36.97 11.11 -31.43
C CYS A 79 -36.83 12.04 -32.66
N CYS A 80 -36.47 11.45 -33.81
CA CYS A 80 -36.44 12.05 -35.15
C CYS A 80 -35.53 13.29 -35.35
N GLY A 81 -34.20 13.10 -35.20
CA GLY A 81 -33.16 13.70 -36.05
C GLY A 81 -32.89 15.22 -36.02
N LEU A 82 -33.82 16.07 -35.59
CA LEU A 82 -33.61 17.53 -35.51
C LEU A 82 -34.46 18.24 -34.43
N CYS A 83 -35.31 17.51 -33.70
CA CYS A 83 -36.15 18.07 -32.63
C CYS A 83 -36.32 17.07 -31.47
N VAL A 84 -36.48 17.57 -30.23
CA VAL A 84 -36.96 16.75 -29.10
C VAL A 84 -38.38 16.29 -29.44
N CYS A 85 -38.71 15.00 -29.23
CA CYS A 85 -39.99 14.42 -29.68
C CYS A 85 -41.18 15.32 -29.34
N PRO A 86 -42.00 15.72 -30.33
CA PRO A 86 -43.20 16.51 -30.11
C PRO A 86 -44.38 15.61 -29.67
N CYS A 87 -44.17 14.72 -28.69
CA CYS A 87 -45.27 14.02 -28.01
C CYS A 87 -46.10 14.97 -27.11
N ASN A 88 -45.72 16.24 -27.03
CA ASN A 88 -46.25 17.26 -26.12
C ASN A 88 -47.60 17.89 -26.53
N ARG A 89 -48.45 17.21 -27.29
CA ARG A 89 -49.75 17.80 -27.68
C ARG A 89 -50.96 17.38 -26.85
N PHE A 90 -50.77 16.69 -25.72
CA PHE A 90 -51.81 16.54 -24.70
C PHE A 90 -51.21 16.61 -23.29
N SER A 91 -51.42 17.76 -22.65
CA SER A 91 -51.64 17.96 -21.20
C SER A 91 -50.93 17.06 -20.18
N ASP A 92 -49.60 16.90 -20.23
CA ASP A 92 -48.86 16.47 -19.05
C ASP A 92 -47.68 17.39 -18.76
N VAL A 93 -47.77 18.03 -17.59
CA VAL A 93 -46.80 19.00 -17.04
C VAL A 93 -45.49 18.31 -16.60
N ASP A 94 -45.41 16.99 -16.74
CA ASP A 94 -44.25 16.19 -16.33
C ASP A 94 -43.11 16.15 -17.35
N CYS A 95 -43.35 16.46 -18.64
CA CYS A 95 -42.33 16.28 -19.68
C CYS A 95 -41.37 17.48 -19.84
N PHE A 96 -41.73 18.68 -19.37
CA PHE A 96 -40.83 19.85 -19.41
C PHE A 96 -39.79 19.84 -18.27
N TYR A 97 -40.03 19.06 -17.20
CA TYR A 97 -39.13 18.98 -16.06
C TYR A 97 -38.00 17.96 -16.24
N GLN A 98 -38.09 17.06 -17.24
CA GLN A 98 -37.18 15.91 -17.37
C GLN A 98 -36.05 16.08 -18.40
N VAL A 99 -35.97 17.21 -19.11
CA VAL A 99 -34.87 17.49 -20.07
C VAL A 99 -33.70 18.26 -19.42
N ARG A 100 -33.84 18.66 -18.16
CA ARG A 100 -32.69 19.11 -17.34
C ARG A 100 -32.19 17.95 -16.50
N THR A 101 -31.83 16.84 -17.15
CA THR A 101 -30.96 15.85 -16.52
C THR A 101 -29.68 16.59 -16.16
N LYS A 102 -29.54 16.98 -14.88
CA LYS A 102 -28.30 17.53 -14.36
C LYS A 102 -27.19 16.60 -14.84
N ASN A 103 -26.20 17.15 -15.55
CA ASN A 103 -25.02 16.39 -15.96
C ASN A 103 -24.52 15.66 -14.70
N PHE A 104 -24.49 14.33 -14.73
CA PHE A 104 -23.99 13.54 -13.59
C PHE A 104 -22.59 14.02 -13.20
N GLU A 105 -21.83 14.45 -14.21
CA GLU A 105 -20.52 15.06 -14.10
C GLU A 105 -20.46 16.39 -13.33
N SER A 106 -21.60 17.08 -13.19
CA SER A 106 -21.72 18.30 -12.36
C SER A 106 -22.00 18.00 -10.89
N GLY A 107 -22.13 16.73 -10.51
CA GLY A 107 -22.27 16.31 -9.12
C GLY A 107 -20.99 16.59 -8.32
N LYS A 108 -21.15 17.07 -7.08
CA LYS A 108 -20.01 17.35 -6.18
C LYS A 108 -19.14 16.12 -5.95
N ALA A 109 -19.76 14.94 -5.78
CA ALA A 109 -19.05 13.67 -5.61
C ALA A 109 -18.25 13.29 -6.85
N TYR A 110 -18.86 13.39 -8.05
CA TYR A 110 -18.16 13.13 -9.30
C TYR A 110 -16.99 14.08 -9.53
N LYS A 111 -17.15 15.38 -9.28
CA LYS A 111 -16.07 16.36 -9.43
C LYS A 111 -14.94 16.13 -8.40
N ALA A 112 -15.25 15.65 -7.20
CA ALA A 112 -14.23 15.33 -6.21
C ALA A 112 -13.35 14.15 -6.63
N THR A 113 -13.96 13.11 -7.22
CA THR A 113 -13.27 11.87 -7.59
C THR A 113 -12.66 11.90 -9.00
N TRP A 114 -13.34 12.53 -9.96
CA TRP A 114 -13.00 12.53 -11.40
C TRP A 114 -12.75 13.91 -11.99
N GLY A 115 -13.02 14.97 -11.23
CA GLY A 115 -12.77 16.33 -11.68
C GLY A 115 -11.27 16.60 -11.71
N ASP A 116 -10.81 17.17 -12.82
CA ASP A 116 -9.42 17.61 -12.98
C ASP A 116 -9.12 18.71 -11.96
N GLY A 117 -8.54 18.35 -10.81
CA GLY A 117 -7.81 19.21 -9.88
C GLY A 117 -8.47 20.52 -9.43
N GLY A 118 -9.77 20.71 -9.61
CA GLY A 118 -10.47 21.97 -9.37
C GLY A 118 -10.88 22.12 -7.92
N ASP A 119 -9.97 22.70 -7.14
CA ASP A 119 -10.17 23.45 -5.87
C ASP A 119 -10.06 22.67 -4.55
N ASN A 120 -9.87 21.35 -4.54
CA ASN A 120 -9.61 20.61 -3.29
C ASN A 120 -8.80 19.31 -3.48
N ALA A 121 -8.02 19.20 -4.57
CA ALA A 121 -6.96 18.20 -4.58
C ALA A 121 -5.87 18.71 -3.63
N SER A 122 -5.73 18.06 -2.48
CA SER A 122 -4.48 18.03 -1.70
C SER A 122 -3.42 17.30 -2.52
N SER A 123 -3.15 17.82 -3.71
CA SER A 123 -1.99 17.59 -4.52
C SER A 123 -0.87 18.36 -3.83
N ASN A 124 -0.41 17.82 -2.69
CA ASN A 124 0.97 18.00 -2.27
C ASN A 124 1.83 17.25 -3.29
N VAL A 125 1.89 17.75 -4.53
CA VAL A 125 3.06 17.52 -5.36
C VAL A 125 4.20 18.14 -4.57
N VAL A 126 5.00 17.30 -3.93
CA VAL A 126 6.21 17.69 -3.24
C VAL A 126 7.18 18.21 -4.31
N SER A 127 7.01 19.46 -4.74
CA SER A 127 7.98 20.20 -5.56
C SER A 127 9.17 20.70 -4.73
N LYS A 128 9.38 20.12 -3.55
CA LYS A 128 10.58 20.29 -2.74
C LYS A 128 11.17 18.92 -2.49
N GLN A 129 11.84 18.39 -3.51
CA GLN A 129 12.96 17.48 -3.29
C GLN A 129 13.86 18.15 -2.24
N PRO A 130 14.08 17.59 -1.04
CA PRO A 130 15.12 18.10 -0.18
C PRO A 130 16.44 17.88 -0.92
N GLY A 131 17.02 18.98 -1.39
CA GLY A 131 18.43 18.97 -1.78
C GLY A 131 19.22 18.36 -0.64
N ARG A 132 20.17 17.49 -0.97
CA ARG A 132 21.10 16.89 -0.01
C ARG A 132 21.89 18.01 0.67
N VAL A 133 21.34 18.55 1.74
CA VAL A 133 22.04 19.38 2.69
C VAL A 133 23.01 18.46 3.41
N THR A 134 24.22 18.36 2.86
CA THR A 134 25.41 18.04 3.64
C THR A 134 25.56 19.16 4.66
N ASN A 135 24.90 18.98 5.81
CA ASN A 135 25.07 19.84 6.96
C ASN A 135 26.52 19.65 7.43
N GLY A 136 27.33 20.70 7.24
CA GLY A 136 28.73 20.78 7.65
C GLY A 136 28.91 20.83 9.16
N GLN A 137 28.31 19.88 9.89
CA GLN A 137 28.86 19.46 11.17
C GLN A 137 29.98 18.49 10.87
N PRO A 138 31.16 18.61 11.51
CA PRO A 138 32.16 17.58 11.41
C PRO A 138 31.46 16.27 11.72
N GLN A 139 31.67 15.26 10.86
CA GLN A 139 31.50 13.88 11.26
C GLN A 139 32.30 13.74 12.54
N GLN A 140 31.61 13.89 13.66
CA GLN A 140 31.95 13.22 14.86
C GLN A 140 31.81 11.78 14.43
N ALA A 141 32.95 11.21 14.02
CA ALA A 141 33.12 9.79 13.94
C ALA A 141 32.40 9.27 15.17
N THR A 142 31.40 8.40 14.96
CA THR A 142 30.90 7.58 16.04
C THR A 142 32.07 6.65 16.40
N THR A 143 33.08 7.21 17.06
CA THR A 143 34.07 6.54 17.89
C THR A 143 33.28 5.98 19.06
N GLY A 144 32.56 4.90 18.75
CA GLY A 144 31.63 4.22 19.62
C GLY A 144 31.44 2.76 19.25
N ALA A 145 31.80 2.33 18.03
CA ALA A 145 32.16 0.94 17.78
C ALA A 145 33.62 0.73 18.21
N ALA A 146 33.91 0.95 19.49
CA ALA A 146 35.00 0.23 20.11
C ALA A 146 34.64 -1.25 19.95
N GLY A 147 35.44 -1.98 19.18
CA GLY A 147 35.25 -3.39 18.82
C GLY A 147 35.18 -4.30 20.04
N GLY A 148 34.04 -4.29 20.73
CA GLY A 148 33.55 -5.39 21.53
C GLY A 148 32.64 -6.19 20.63
N GLY A 149 32.99 -7.45 20.37
CA GLY A 149 32.05 -8.39 19.79
C GLY A 149 30.74 -8.44 20.56
N TYR A 150 29.70 -8.99 19.93
CA TYR A 150 28.41 -9.25 20.57
C TYR A 150 28.55 -10.04 21.88
N ILE A 151 29.64 -10.77 22.05
CA ILE A 151 29.93 -11.61 23.20
C ILE A 151 31.20 -11.14 23.91
N LYS A 152 31.10 -11.03 25.23
CA LYS A 152 32.26 -10.84 26.09
C LYS A 152 33.02 -12.17 26.18
N ARG A 153 34.22 -12.20 25.61
CA ARG A 153 35.12 -13.37 25.65
C ARG A 153 35.59 -13.65 27.08
N ILE A 154 35.37 -14.87 27.59
CA ILE A 154 35.78 -15.30 28.94
C ILE A 154 36.79 -16.44 28.82
N THR A 155 36.45 -17.48 28.07
CA THR A 155 37.32 -18.64 27.83
C THR A 155 38.18 -18.49 26.59
N ASN A 156 37.80 -17.62 25.66
CA ASN A 156 38.43 -17.40 24.36
C ASN A 156 38.66 -18.73 23.62
N ASP A 157 37.66 -19.60 23.67
CA ASP A 157 37.64 -20.91 23.03
C ASP A 157 36.79 -20.87 21.74
N ALA A 158 36.92 -21.92 20.93
CA ALA A 158 36.26 -22.00 19.62
C ALA A 158 34.73 -21.87 19.69
N ARG A 159 34.11 -22.19 20.83
CA ARG A 159 32.67 -22.03 21.05
C ARG A 159 32.28 -20.56 21.11
N GLU A 160 33.01 -19.75 21.86
CA GLU A 160 32.78 -18.29 21.91
C GLU A 160 33.00 -17.62 20.54
N ASP A 161 33.98 -18.10 19.75
CA ASP A 161 34.21 -17.63 18.38
C ASP A 161 33.02 -17.98 17.45
N GLU A 162 32.49 -19.21 17.51
CA GLU A 162 31.32 -19.61 16.73
C GLU A 162 30.07 -18.83 17.13
N MET A 163 29.86 -18.61 18.43
CA MET A 163 28.73 -17.81 18.91
C MET A 163 28.80 -16.36 18.39
N GLU A 164 29.98 -15.75 18.39
CA GLU A 164 30.20 -14.41 17.86
C GLU A 164 29.93 -14.33 16.35
N GLU A 165 30.38 -15.33 15.59
CA GLU A 165 30.11 -15.45 14.17
C GLU A 165 28.61 -15.58 13.88
N ASN A 166 27.91 -16.46 14.62
CA ASN A 166 26.46 -16.65 14.51
C ASN A 166 25.71 -15.35 14.80
N LEU A 167 26.06 -14.64 15.87
CA LEU A 167 25.41 -13.37 16.22
C LEU A 167 25.73 -12.25 15.22
N THR A 168 26.93 -12.24 14.64
CA THR A 168 27.28 -11.30 13.56
C THR A 168 26.43 -11.54 12.32
N GLN A 169 26.25 -12.80 11.91
CA GLN A 169 25.37 -13.16 10.80
C GLN A 169 23.91 -12.78 11.08
N VAL A 170 23.41 -13.09 12.28
CA VAL A 170 22.07 -12.67 12.73
C VAL A 170 21.93 -11.15 12.67
N GLY A 171 22.93 -10.38 13.11
CA GLY A 171 22.92 -8.92 13.04
C GLY A 171 22.78 -8.39 11.61
N SER A 172 23.48 -9.02 10.66
CA SER A 172 23.36 -8.70 9.22
C SER A 172 21.95 -9.01 8.69
N ILE A 173 21.41 -10.20 8.99
CA ILE A 173 20.07 -10.60 8.56
C ILE A 173 19.00 -9.68 9.18
N LEU A 174 19.13 -9.32 10.46
CA LEU A 174 18.24 -8.37 11.12
C LEU A 174 18.30 -6.98 10.47
N GLY A 175 19.48 -6.54 10.02
CA GLY A 175 19.64 -5.32 9.23
C GLY A 175 18.84 -5.38 7.92
N ASN A 176 18.92 -6.50 7.20
CA ASN A 176 18.15 -6.72 5.98
C ASN A 176 16.65 -6.79 6.25
N LEU A 177 16.23 -7.54 7.29
CA LEU A 177 14.83 -7.63 7.73
C LEU A 177 14.25 -6.25 8.08
N LYS A 178 15.04 -5.38 8.70
CA LYS A 178 14.64 -4.00 9.00
C LYS A 178 14.38 -3.21 7.71
N ASN A 179 15.27 -3.28 6.73
CA ASN A 179 15.08 -2.59 5.46
C ASN A 179 13.83 -3.13 4.74
N MET A 180 13.68 -4.46 4.67
CA MET A 180 12.48 -5.10 4.12
C MET A 180 11.20 -4.65 4.83
N ALA A 181 11.21 -4.55 6.16
CA ALA A 181 10.05 -4.08 6.93
C ALA A 181 9.68 -2.61 6.62
N LEU A 182 10.68 -1.74 6.39
CA LEU A 182 10.45 -0.36 5.98
C LEU A 182 9.87 -0.29 4.55
N ASP A 183 10.42 -1.08 3.62
CA ASP A 183 9.95 -1.11 2.23
C ASP A 183 8.52 -1.67 2.15
N MET A 184 8.23 -2.77 2.85
CA MET A 184 6.87 -3.31 2.97
C MET A 184 5.91 -2.29 3.58
N GLY A 185 6.33 -1.56 4.62
CA GLY A 185 5.49 -0.55 5.26
C GLY A 185 5.13 0.59 4.32
N ASN A 186 6.10 1.09 3.53
CA ASN A 186 5.88 2.15 2.55
C ASN A 186 4.98 1.68 1.40
N GLU A 187 5.20 0.46 0.90
CA GLU A 187 4.40 -0.13 -0.18
C GLU A 187 2.94 -0.34 0.26
N ILE A 188 2.72 -0.86 1.46
CA ILE A 188 1.37 -1.02 2.03
C ILE A 188 0.66 0.34 2.18
N GLU A 189 1.35 1.38 2.65
CA GLU A 189 0.76 2.72 2.76
C GLU A 189 0.38 3.28 1.39
N ALA A 190 1.24 3.12 0.38
CA ALA A 190 0.96 3.54 -0.99
C ALA A 190 -0.26 2.79 -1.58
N GLN A 191 -0.30 1.47 -1.40
CA GLN A 191 -1.41 0.62 -1.84
C GLN A 191 -2.72 0.97 -1.11
N ASN A 192 -2.68 1.25 0.19
CA ASN A 192 -3.86 1.68 0.96
C ASN A 192 -4.46 2.98 0.41
N GLN A 193 -3.61 3.97 0.08
CA GLN A 193 -4.07 5.20 -0.54
C GLN A 193 -4.64 4.96 -1.95
N GLN A 194 -4.05 4.03 -2.71
CA GLN A 194 -4.58 3.64 -4.02
C GLN A 194 -5.96 2.99 -3.89
N ILE A 195 -6.14 2.07 -2.94
CA ILE A 195 -7.42 1.40 -2.67
C ILE A 195 -8.50 2.42 -2.32
N GLN A 196 -8.19 3.45 -1.51
CA GLN A 196 -9.14 4.51 -1.21
C GLN A 196 -9.61 5.25 -2.47
N ARG A 197 -8.68 5.63 -3.36
CA ARG A 197 -9.02 6.24 -4.66
C ARG A 197 -9.88 5.32 -5.52
N ILE A 198 -9.51 4.04 -5.62
CA ILE A 198 -10.28 3.03 -6.36
C ILE A 198 -11.68 2.90 -5.78
N SER A 199 -11.83 2.90 -4.45
CA SER A 199 -13.13 2.80 -3.78
C SER A 199 -14.02 3.98 -4.14
N GLU A 200 -13.50 5.21 -4.07
CA GLU A 200 -14.26 6.41 -4.47
C GLU A 200 -14.66 6.38 -5.95
N LYS A 201 -13.73 5.96 -6.83
CA LYS A 201 -14.00 5.76 -8.26
C LYS A 201 -15.08 4.70 -8.49
N ALA A 202 -15.05 3.60 -7.73
CA ALA A 202 -16.01 2.52 -7.83
C ALA A 202 -17.41 2.96 -7.38
N ASP A 203 -17.53 3.66 -6.26
CA ASP A 203 -18.81 4.18 -5.75
C ASP A 203 -19.44 5.16 -6.74
N THR A 204 -18.65 6.09 -7.28
CA THR A 204 -19.14 7.04 -8.29
C THR A 204 -19.52 6.36 -9.61
N ASN A 205 -18.76 5.37 -10.07
CA ASN A 205 -19.11 4.58 -11.25
C ASN A 205 -20.38 3.76 -11.02
N LYS A 206 -20.56 3.18 -9.82
CA LYS A 206 -21.76 2.43 -9.45
C LYS A 206 -23.00 3.30 -9.50
N ASP A 207 -22.99 4.46 -8.85
CA ASP A 207 -24.10 5.40 -8.86
C ASP A 207 -24.46 5.82 -10.31
N ARG A 208 -23.43 6.02 -11.13
CA ARG A 208 -23.59 6.36 -12.55
C ARG A 208 -24.29 5.27 -13.34
N ILE A 209 -23.85 4.02 -13.17
CA ILE A 209 -24.42 2.84 -13.81
C ILE A 209 -25.87 2.67 -13.39
N ASP A 210 -26.19 2.80 -12.10
CA ASP A 210 -27.55 2.66 -11.58
C ASP A 210 -28.49 3.71 -12.19
N ILE A 211 -28.05 4.97 -12.32
CA ILE A 211 -28.82 6.04 -12.99
C ILE A 211 -29.01 5.75 -14.48
N ALA A 212 -27.95 5.35 -15.19
CA ALA A 212 -28.02 5.04 -16.61
C ALA A 212 -28.96 3.85 -16.89
N ASN A 213 -28.89 2.79 -16.08
CA ASN A 213 -29.78 1.63 -16.15
C ASN A 213 -31.24 2.02 -15.92
N ALA A 214 -31.52 2.85 -14.91
CA ALA A 214 -32.88 3.34 -14.67
C ALA A 214 -33.42 4.17 -15.84
N ARG A 215 -32.58 4.96 -16.51
CA ARG A 215 -32.96 5.71 -17.73
C ARG A 215 -33.21 4.79 -18.91
N ALA A 216 -32.32 3.83 -19.16
CA ALA A 216 -32.46 2.87 -20.25
C ALA A 216 -33.76 2.05 -20.11
N LYS A 217 -34.08 1.60 -18.90
CA LYS A 217 -35.33 0.89 -18.62
C LYS A 217 -36.57 1.73 -18.93
N LYS A 218 -36.57 3.01 -18.54
CA LYS A 218 -37.67 3.93 -18.88
C LYS A 218 -37.86 4.12 -20.38
N LEU A 219 -36.78 4.12 -21.17
CA LEU A 219 -36.87 4.23 -22.64
C LEU A 219 -37.47 2.98 -23.29
N ILE A 220 -37.37 1.81 -22.66
CA ILE A 220 -37.97 0.55 -23.13
C ILE A 220 -39.43 0.44 -22.69
N ASP A 221 -39.74 0.89 -21.48
CA ASP A 221 -41.09 0.85 -20.89
C ASP A 221 -42.00 1.98 -21.41
N SER A 222 -41.47 2.95 -22.18
CA SER A 222 -42.22 4.06 -22.83
C SER A 222 -42.54 3.73 -24.29
#